data_AF-A0AAD3DLD6-F1
#
_entry.id   AF-A0AAD3DLD6-F1
#
_cell.length_a   1.000
_cell.length_b   1.000
_cell.length_c   1.000
_cell.angle_alpha   90.00
_cell.angle_beta   90.00
_cell.angle_gamma   90.00
#
_symmetry.space_group_name_H-M   'P 1'
#
loop_
_entity.id
_entity.type
_entity.pdbx_description
1 polymer ?
#
loop_
_entity_poly.entity_id
_entity_poly.type
_entity_poly.pdbx_seq_one_letter_code
_entity_poly.pdbx_strand_id
1 'polypeptide(L)'
;RGDPEHTRRGGQALYDLVYDAAPWHELLPRGHTFSVEPRLWSCTDLTSSHLVWARTKDAICDSIRQYRSDKPAPPPRGQVADVPLFVSCYRDHVRIFRDMSGESLHRRGYRDVMHRAALNEAAAAGLLTLAGWGEALAAAGGDGEGLVLADPMCGSGTLLIEAALMARDIAPGLARSLLLPDDTSASSSRRESSSSSRSGGGGRGRGSGSSSS
;
A
#
# COMPACT_ATOMS: atom_id res chain seq x y z
N ARG A 1 -0.68 -24.28 30.83
CA ARG A 1 -0.48 -25.20 29.68
C ARG A 1 -1.84 -25.35 29.03
N GLY A 2 -2.03 -24.85 27.81
CA GLY A 2 -3.32 -24.94 27.12
C GLY A 2 -3.66 -26.40 26.80
N ASP A 3 -4.94 -26.73 26.85
CA ASP A 3 -5.46 -28.05 26.48
C ASP A 3 -5.15 -28.36 25.00
N PRO A 4 -4.54 -29.51 24.67
CA PRO A 4 -4.29 -29.91 23.29
C PRO A 4 -5.57 -30.01 22.43
N GLU A 5 -6.75 -30.28 23.01
CA GLU A 5 -8.00 -30.29 22.25
C GLU A 5 -8.39 -28.88 21.76
N HIS A 6 -8.30 -27.87 22.61
CA HIS A 6 -8.59 -26.48 22.26
C HIS A 6 -7.66 -26.00 21.13
N THR A 7 -6.37 -26.34 21.21
CA THR A 7 -5.40 -26.00 20.16
C THR A 7 -5.75 -26.65 18.82
N ARG A 8 -6.26 -27.89 18.84
CA ARG A 8 -6.70 -28.59 17.61
C ARG A 8 -7.92 -27.92 17.00
N ARG A 9 -8.90 -27.52 17.82
CA ARG A 9 -10.12 -26.83 17.39
C ARG A 9 -9.81 -25.45 16.79
N GLY A 10 -9.00 -24.64 17.48
CA GLY A 10 -8.59 -23.32 16.98
C GLY A 10 -7.78 -23.40 15.69
N GLY A 11 -6.89 -24.38 15.59
CA GLY A 11 -6.13 -24.63 14.36
C GLY A 11 -7.01 -25.02 13.17
N GLN A 12 -8.07 -25.81 13.39
CA GLN A 12 -9.04 -26.18 12.35
C GLN A 12 -9.92 -24.97 11.96
N ALA A 13 -10.46 -24.24 12.95
CA ALA A 13 -11.27 -23.06 12.69
C ALA A 13 -10.51 -21.99 11.89
N LEU A 14 -9.22 -21.79 12.18
CA LEU A 14 -8.35 -20.91 11.41
C LEU A 14 -8.16 -21.42 9.97
N TYR A 15 -7.96 -22.73 9.79
CA TYR A 15 -7.82 -23.33 8.47
C TYR A 15 -9.07 -23.08 7.62
N ASP A 16 -10.24 -23.42 8.16
CA ASP A 16 -11.53 -23.28 7.46
C ASP A 16 -11.79 -21.81 7.09
N LEU A 17 -11.57 -20.89 8.04
CA LEU A 17 -11.70 -19.46 7.81
C LEU A 17 -10.80 -18.98 6.66
N VAL A 18 -9.52 -19.36 6.67
CA VAL A 18 -8.55 -18.93 5.66
C VAL A 18 -8.88 -19.54 4.30
N TYR A 19 -9.26 -20.82 4.27
CA TYR A 19 -9.51 -21.56 3.03
C TYR A 19 -10.60 -20.89 2.16
N ASP A 20 -11.67 -20.41 2.81
CA ASP A 20 -12.81 -19.75 2.18
C ASP A 20 -12.71 -18.21 2.15
N ALA A 21 -11.66 -17.62 2.73
CA ALA A 21 -11.55 -16.16 2.87
C ALA A 21 -11.47 -15.39 1.54
N ALA A 22 -10.90 -16.01 0.50
CA ALA A 22 -10.66 -15.36 -0.78
C ALA A 22 -10.46 -16.39 -1.91
N PRO A 23 -10.65 -16.00 -3.19
CA PRO A 23 -10.24 -16.81 -4.33
C PRO A 23 -8.70 -16.82 -4.45
N TRP A 24 -8.04 -17.62 -3.63
CA TRP A 24 -6.57 -17.65 -3.53
C TRP A 24 -5.88 -17.94 -4.85
N HIS A 25 -6.51 -18.70 -5.74
CA HIS A 25 -5.96 -19.02 -7.07
C HIS A 25 -5.87 -17.80 -7.99
N GLU A 26 -6.73 -16.80 -7.83
CA GLU A 26 -6.69 -15.51 -8.55
C GLU A 26 -5.67 -14.56 -7.92
N LEU A 27 -5.62 -14.52 -6.58
CA LEU A 27 -4.69 -13.65 -5.85
C LEU A 27 -3.24 -14.12 -5.91
N LEU A 28 -3.01 -15.42 -6.13
CA LEU A 28 -1.70 -16.04 -6.29
C LEU A 28 -1.59 -16.71 -7.66
N PRO A 29 -1.34 -15.96 -8.75
CA PRO A 29 -1.14 -16.51 -10.08
C PRO A 29 0.03 -17.50 -10.13
N ARG A 30 0.12 -18.26 -11.22
CA ARG A 30 1.22 -19.22 -11.41
C ARG A 30 2.57 -18.49 -11.40
N GLY A 31 3.57 -19.14 -10.81
CA GLY A 31 4.93 -18.59 -10.68
C GLY A 31 5.11 -17.55 -9.58
N HIS A 32 4.04 -17.04 -8.96
CA HIS A 32 4.15 -16.09 -7.85
C HIS A 32 4.51 -16.81 -6.55
N THR A 33 5.37 -16.16 -5.78
CA THR A 33 5.76 -16.55 -4.44
C THR A 33 4.86 -15.89 -3.40
N PHE A 34 4.69 -16.56 -2.25
CA PHE A 34 3.92 -15.98 -1.15
C PHE A 34 4.60 -16.24 0.20
N SER A 35 4.35 -15.33 1.13
CA SER A 35 4.77 -15.45 2.53
C SER A 35 3.59 -15.20 3.45
N VAL A 36 3.68 -15.73 4.66
CA VAL A 36 2.71 -15.50 5.74
C VAL A 36 3.48 -15.05 6.97
N GLU A 37 3.17 -13.88 7.50
CA GLU A 37 3.70 -13.38 8.78
C GLU A 37 2.59 -13.39 9.84
N PRO A 38 2.66 -14.31 10.82
CA PRO A 38 1.69 -14.37 11.91
C PRO A 38 1.99 -13.35 13.02
N ARG A 39 0.95 -12.66 13.51
CA ARG A 39 0.96 -11.84 14.73
C ARG A 39 -0.10 -12.35 15.68
N LEU A 40 0.34 -13.18 16.63
CA LEU A 40 -0.50 -13.71 17.69
C LEU A 40 -0.24 -12.92 18.97
N TRP A 41 -1.30 -12.34 19.53
CA TRP A 41 -1.20 -11.55 20.76
C TRP A 41 -2.01 -12.16 21.91
N SER A 42 -3.29 -12.45 21.67
CA SER A 42 -4.16 -13.08 22.66
C SER A 42 -5.32 -13.75 21.95
N CYS A 43 -5.34 -15.07 21.93
CA CYS A 43 -6.43 -15.90 21.43
C CYS A 43 -6.55 -17.14 22.31
N THR A 44 -7.78 -17.58 22.53
CA THR A 44 -8.12 -18.67 23.44
C THR A 44 -7.61 -20.02 22.91
N ASP A 45 -7.82 -20.28 21.62
CA ASP A 45 -7.55 -21.59 21.00
C ASP A 45 -6.31 -21.60 20.08
N LEU A 46 -5.57 -20.48 20.01
CA LEU A 46 -4.34 -20.36 19.24
C LEU A 46 -3.15 -20.13 20.17
N THR A 47 -2.27 -21.13 20.24
CA THR A 47 -1.21 -21.19 21.26
C THR A 47 0.17 -20.74 20.77
N SER A 48 0.41 -20.73 19.45
CA SER A 48 1.70 -20.33 18.89
C SER A 48 1.56 -19.67 17.52
N SER A 49 2.43 -18.70 17.23
CA SER A 49 2.51 -18.08 15.91
C SER A 49 2.87 -19.10 14.82
N HIS A 50 3.63 -20.15 15.15
CA HIS A 50 3.95 -21.22 14.21
C HIS A 50 2.72 -22.03 13.79
N LEU A 51 1.80 -22.33 14.73
CA LEU A 51 0.54 -22.98 14.39
C LEU A 51 -0.29 -22.11 13.42
N VAL A 52 -0.38 -20.81 13.70
CA VAL A 52 -1.10 -19.86 12.84
C VAL A 52 -0.49 -19.83 11.44
N TRP A 53 0.84 -19.73 11.36
CA TRP A 53 1.58 -19.77 10.10
C TRP A 53 1.32 -21.06 9.31
N ALA A 54 1.47 -22.22 9.95
CA ALA A 54 1.31 -23.51 9.30
C ALA A 54 -0.12 -23.70 8.77
N ARG A 55 -1.13 -23.44 9.62
CA ARG A 55 -2.54 -23.60 9.24
C ARG A 55 -2.98 -22.64 8.15
N THR A 56 -2.55 -21.38 8.21
CA THR A 56 -2.83 -20.41 7.15
C THR A 56 -2.18 -20.86 5.83
N LYS A 57 -0.92 -21.29 5.87
CA LYS A 57 -0.19 -21.73 4.68
C LYS A 57 -0.84 -22.96 4.04
N ASP A 58 -1.23 -23.94 4.86
CA ASP A 58 -1.89 -25.16 4.40
C ASP A 58 -3.24 -24.82 3.75
N ALA A 59 -4.06 -23.99 4.40
CA ALA A 59 -5.36 -23.56 3.88
C ALA A 59 -5.25 -22.87 2.52
N ILE A 60 -4.29 -21.94 2.36
CA ILE A 60 -4.06 -21.26 1.08
C ILE A 60 -3.60 -22.26 0.01
N CYS A 61 -2.63 -23.13 0.34
CA CYS A 61 -2.12 -24.12 -0.63
C CYS A 61 -3.21 -25.09 -1.07
N ASP A 62 -4.03 -25.57 -0.14
CA ASP A 62 -5.12 -26.51 -0.42
C ASP A 62 -6.27 -25.85 -1.18
N SER A 63 -6.58 -24.59 -0.86
CA SER A 63 -7.58 -23.82 -1.62
C SER A 63 -7.17 -23.64 -3.08
N ILE A 64 -5.89 -23.33 -3.35
CA ILE A 64 -5.34 -23.24 -4.72
C ILE A 64 -5.34 -24.61 -5.42
N ARG A 65 -5.06 -25.69 -4.68
CA ARG A 65 -5.02 -27.06 -5.20
C ARG A 65 -6.34 -27.53 -5.83
N GLN A 66 -7.47 -26.97 -5.41
CA GLN A 66 -8.77 -27.23 -6.03
C GLN A 66 -8.83 -26.80 -7.50
N TYR A 67 -8.05 -25.77 -7.88
CA TYR A 67 -8.09 -25.17 -9.21
C TYR A 67 -6.89 -25.55 -10.06
N ARG A 68 -5.75 -25.87 -9.45
CA ARG A 68 -4.51 -26.24 -10.15
C ARG A 68 -3.59 -27.11 -9.29
N SER A 69 -2.83 -28.00 -9.91
CA SER A 69 -1.95 -28.93 -9.20
C SER A 69 -0.64 -28.31 -8.68
N ASP A 70 -0.28 -27.10 -9.12
CA ASP A 70 0.96 -26.45 -8.71
C ASP A 70 0.85 -25.84 -7.30
N LYS A 71 1.89 -26.07 -6.49
CA LYS A 71 2.03 -25.47 -5.17
C LYS A 71 2.82 -24.17 -5.30
N PRO A 72 2.31 -23.03 -4.78
CA PRO A 72 3.08 -21.80 -4.77
C PRO A 72 4.39 -21.96 -3.97
N ALA A 73 5.47 -21.42 -4.50
CA ALA A 73 6.79 -21.48 -3.88
C ALA A 73 6.92 -20.42 -2.77
N PRO A 74 7.68 -20.68 -1.70
CA PRO A 74 8.12 -19.61 -0.80
C PRO A 74 9.09 -18.67 -1.55
N PRO A 75 9.21 -17.39 -1.13
CA PRO A 75 10.18 -16.48 -1.71
C PRO A 75 11.63 -16.98 -1.47
N PRO A 76 12.57 -16.63 -2.37
CA PRO A 76 14.00 -16.81 -2.11
C PRO A 76 14.43 -16.16 -0.79
N ARG A 77 15.46 -16.73 -0.16
CA ARG A 77 15.95 -16.22 1.12
C ARG A 77 16.42 -14.77 0.97
N GLY A 78 15.87 -13.88 1.79
CA GLY A 78 16.20 -12.45 1.78
C GLY A 78 15.40 -11.63 0.77
N GLN A 79 14.46 -12.22 0.04
CA GLN A 79 13.55 -11.50 -0.86
C GLN A 79 12.14 -11.42 -0.28
N VAL A 80 11.45 -10.34 -0.62
CA VAL A 80 10.03 -10.15 -0.34
C VAL A 80 9.23 -11.03 -1.30
N ALA A 81 8.16 -11.65 -0.82
CA ALA A 81 7.27 -12.42 -1.68
C ALA A 81 6.45 -11.50 -2.59
N ASP A 82 6.07 -12.01 -3.76
CA ASP A 82 5.17 -11.29 -4.68
C ASP A 82 3.80 -11.00 -4.02
N VAL A 83 3.38 -11.90 -3.13
CA VAL A 83 2.18 -11.73 -2.30
C VAL A 83 2.55 -11.97 -0.83
N PRO A 84 2.98 -10.92 -0.11
CA PRO A 84 3.20 -11.00 1.33
C PRO A 84 1.88 -10.88 2.07
N LEU A 85 1.60 -11.85 2.94
CA LEU A 85 0.39 -11.89 3.74
C LEU A 85 0.71 -11.72 5.23
N PHE A 86 -0.13 -10.98 5.93
CA PHE A 86 -0.08 -10.79 7.38
C PHE A 86 -1.33 -11.37 8.00
N VAL A 87 -1.17 -12.16 9.05
CA VAL A 87 -2.30 -12.72 9.81
C VAL A 87 -2.25 -12.18 11.23
N SER A 88 -3.24 -11.40 11.62
CA SER A 88 -3.36 -10.85 12.97
C SER A 88 -4.43 -11.61 13.75
N CYS A 89 -4.05 -12.13 14.92
CA CYS A 89 -4.92 -12.86 15.83
C CYS A 89 -4.97 -12.13 17.19
N TYR A 90 -6.11 -11.51 17.50
CA TYR A 90 -6.30 -10.75 18.73
C TYR A 90 -7.75 -10.82 19.24
N ARG A 91 -7.91 -11.18 20.51
CA ARG A 91 -9.20 -11.38 21.19
C ARG A 91 -10.16 -12.26 20.38
N ASP A 92 -9.65 -13.38 19.88
CA ASP A 92 -10.38 -14.34 19.04
C ASP A 92 -10.89 -13.78 17.70
N HIS A 93 -10.40 -12.60 17.30
CA HIS A 93 -10.56 -12.08 15.95
C HIS A 93 -9.31 -12.39 15.11
N VAL A 94 -9.53 -13.04 13.98
CA VAL A 94 -8.51 -13.29 12.95
C VAL A 94 -8.73 -12.33 11.79
N ARG A 95 -7.67 -11.66 11.37
CA ARG A 95 -7.66 -10.81 10.16
C ARG A 95 -6.49 -11.18 9.28
N ILE A 96 -6.74 -11.24 7.98
CA ILE A 96 -5.71 -11.52 6.97
C ILE A 96 -5.59 -10.30 6.09
N PHE A 97 -4.36 -9.86 5.85
CA PHE A 97 -4.05 -8.69 5.03
C PHE A 97 -3.00 -9.06 3.99
N ARG A 98 -3.10 -8.47 2.80
CA ARG A 98 -2.01 -8.45 1.84
C ARG A 98 -1.24 -7.15 2.00
N ASP A 99 0.07 -7.23 2.07
CA ASP A 99 0.90 -6.03 2.00
C ASP A 99 1.14 -5.61 0.55
N MET A 100 0.87 -4.33 0.30
CA MET A 100 1.02 -3.66 -0.99
C MET A 100 2.19 -2.68 -1.00
N SER A 101 2.77 -2.40 0.17
CA SER A 101 3.83 -1.40 0.35
C SER A 101 5.22 -2.00 0.18
N GLY A 102 5.42 -3.23 0.68
CA GLY A 102 6.72 -3.89 0.74
C GLY A 102 7.59 -3.32 1.83
N GLU A 103 8.53 -2.43 1.47
CA GLU A 103 9.25 -1.71 2.50
C GLU A 103 8.30 -0.77 3.25
N SER A 104 8.60 -0.51 4.53
CA SER A 104 7.79 0.42 5.31
C SER A 104 7.63 1.76 4.58
N LEU A 105 6.41 2.29 4.54
CA LEU A 105 6.10 3.55 3.87
C LEU A 105 6.88 4.74 4.42
N HIS A 106 7.47 4.59 5.61
CA HIS A 106 8.33 5.67 6.09
C HIS A 106 9.58 5.87 5.22
N ARG A 107 10.00 4.87 4.46
CA ARG A 107 11.11 5.03 3.53
C ARG A 107 10.60 5.67 2.25
N ARG A 108 10.83 6.97 2.10
CA ARG A 108 10.36 7.77 0.94
C ARG A 108 11.23 7.57 -0.30
N GLY A 109 12.44 7.06 -0.12
CA GLY A 109 13.42 6.85 -1.19
C GLY A 109 14.42 8.01 -1.36
N TYR A 110 14.26 9.14 -0.66
CA TYR A 110 15.24 10.25 -0.71
C TYR A 110 16.45 10.04 0.22
N ARG A 111 16.49 8.95 0.98
CA ARG A 111 17.61 8.57 1.86
C ARG A 111 18.05 7.16 1.57
N ASP A 112 19.34 7.00 1.29
CA ASP A 112 19.97 5.68 1.14
C ASP A 112 20.40 5.09 2.48
N VAL A 113 20.77 5.94 3.45
CA VAL A 113 21.27 5.51 4.77
C VAL A 113 20.43 6.14 5.87
N MET A 114 19.65 5.32 6.57
CA MET A 114 18.95 5.76 7.79
C MET A 114 19.91 5.75 8.97
N HIS A 115 20.21 6.93 9.51
CA HIS A 115 20.89 7.04 10.80
C HIS A 115 19.93 6.59 11.91
N ARG A 116 20.40 5.82 12.89
CA ARG A 116 19.55 5.23 13.94
C ARG A 116 18.71 6.24 14.74
N ALA A 117 19.17 7.50 14.80
CA ALA A 117 18.49 8.60 15.49
C ALA A 117 17.75 9.57 14.55
N ALA A 118 17.76 9.32 13.23
CA ALA A 118 17.01 10.16 12.30
C ALA A 118 15.52 10.05 12.59
N LEU A 119 14.84 11.20 12.61
CA LEU A 119 13.39 11.25 12.77
C LEU A 119 12.73 10.48 11.62
N ASN A 120 11.83 9.56 11.96
CA ASN A 120 10.97 8.86 11.01
C ASN A 120 10.18 9.89 10.21
N GLU A 121 10.24 9.83 8.89
CA GLU A 121 9.66 10.87 8.04
C GLU A 121 8.12 10.87 8.12
N ALA A 122 7.48 9.79 8.59
CA ALA A 122 6.03 9.74 8.82
C ALA A 122 5.65 10.45 10.11
N ALA A 123 6.53 10.37 11.10
CA ALA A 123 6.40 11.20 12.28
C ALA A 123 6.62 12.69 11.93
N ALA A 124 7.60 13.00 11.07
CA ALA A 124 7.83 14.38 10.61
C ALA A 124 6.63 14.95 9.85
N ALA A 125 6.09 14.22 8.87
CA ALA A 125 4.85 14.61 8.19
C ALA A 125 3.69 14.80 9.17
N GLY A 126 3.50 13.89 10.11
CA GLY A 126 2.46 14.01 11.15
C GLY A 126 2.65 15.24 12.05
N LEU A 127 3.89 15.56 12.43
CA LEU A 127 4.20 16.77 13.21
C LEU A 127 3.86 18.05 12.43
N LEU A 128 4.17 18.11 11.14
CA LEU A 128 3.82 19.25 10.29
C LEU A 128 2.30 19.43 10.19
N THR A 129 1.56 18.34 10.01
CA THR A 129 0.10 18.36 10.03
C THR A 129 -0.43 18.88 11.38
N LEU A 130 0.09 18.39 12.49
CA LEU A 130 -0.31 18.86 13.83
C LEU A 130 0.10 20.32 14.10
N ALA A 131 1.20 20.79 13.50
CA ALA A 131 1.68 22.15 13.61
C ALA A 131 0.89 23.15 12.73
N GLY A 132 -0.09 22.69 11.96
CA GLY A 132 -0.90 23.56 11.10
C GLY A 132 -0.23 23.89 9.76
N TRP A 133 0.84 23.18 9.37
CA TRP A 133 1.60 23.50 8.15
C TRP A 133 0.76 23.34 6.89
N GLY A 134 -0.07 22.28 6.83
CA GLY A 134 -0.95 22.04 5.68
C GLY A 134 -2.01 23.11 5.52
N GLU A 135 -2.60 23.56 6.64
CA GLU A 135 -3.56 24.66 6.67
C GLU A 135 -2.92 25.98 6.27
N ALA A 136 -1.70 26.25 6.73
CA ALA A 136 -0.93 27.43 6.33
C ALA A 136 -0.64 27.43 4.83
N LEU A 137 -0.19 26.29 4.27
CA LEU A 137 0.01 26.12 2.83
C LEU A 137 -1.27 26.38 2.04
N ALA A 138 -2.40 25.80 2.48
CA ALA A 138 -3.68 26.00 1.82
C ALA A 138 -4.13 27.47 1.84
N ALA A 139 -3.92 28.18 2.95
CA ALA A 139 -4.22 29.61 3.06
C ALA A 139 -3.32 30.49 2.16
N ALA A 140 -2.10 30.05 1.88
CA ALA A 140 -1.13 30.75 1.03
C ALA A 140 -1.26 30.42 -0.48
N GLY A 141 -2.28 29.67 -0.90
CA GLY A 141 -2.46 29.29 -2.32
C GLY A 141 -1.79 27.96 -2.71
N GLY A 142 -1.27 27.21 -1.74
CA GLY A 142 -0.80 25.84 -1.89
C GLY A 142 0.69 25.67 -2.16
N ASP A 143 1.39 26.70 -2.63
CA ASP A 143 2.83 26.66 -2.96
C ASP A 143 3.75 27.13 -1.82
N GLY A 144 3.17 27.67 -0.76
CA GLY A 144 3.89 28.16 0.42
C GLY A 144 4.62 29.48 0.20
N GLU A 145 4.30 30.23 -0.85
CA GLU A 145 4.89 31.55 -1.07
C GLU A 145 4.56 32.49 0.11
N GLY A 146 5.59 33.13 0.66
CA GLY A 146 5.45 34.03 1.82
C GLY A 146 5.38 33.34 3.19
N LEU A 147 5.40 32.01 3.26
CA LEU A 147 5.50 31.27 4.52
C LEU A 147 6.96 30.99 4.90
N VAL A 148 7.24 31.01 6.20
CA VAL A 148 8.57 30.67 6.75
C VAL A 148 8.42 29.55 7.75
N LEU A 149 9.09 28.43 7.48
CA LEU A 149 9.28 27.33 8.42
C LEU A 149 10.76 27.25 8.78
N ALA A 150 11.06 27.28 10.08
CA ALA A 150 12.43 27.19 10.60
C ALA A 150 12.53 26.04 11.62
N ASP A 151 13.52 25.17 11.41
CA ASP A 151 13.91 24.14 12.37
C ASP A 151 15.35 24.42 12.85
N PRO A 152 15.54 25.02 14.03
CA PRO A 152 16.85 25.43 14.53
C PRO A 152 17.73 24.24 14.95
N MET A 153 17.16 23.03 15.02
CA MET A 153 17.86 21.79 15.39
C MET A 153 17.60 20.70 14.34
N CYS A 154 17.60 21.08 13.07
CA CYS A 154 17.12 20.25 11.96
C CYS A 154 17.83 18.90 11.78
N GLY A 155 19.06 18.76 12.29
CA GLY A 155 19.82 17.52 12.21
C GLY A 155 19.89 16.99 10.77
N SER A 156 19.28 15.83 10.52
CA SER A 156 19.17 15.21 9.18
C SER A 156 18.19 15.89 8.21
N GLY A 157 17.58 17.01 8.61
CA GLY A 157 16.64 17.79 7.80
C GLY A 157 15.29 17.14 7.57
N THR A 158 14.93 16.05 8.26
CA THR A 158 13.68 15.29 7.98
C THR A 158 12.47 16.20 7.92
N LEU A 159 12.31 17.08 8.92
CA LEU A 159 11.15 17.95 9.06
C LEU A 159 11.05 18.95 7.90
N LEU A 160 12.18 19.55 7.51
CA LEU A 160 12.23 20.52 6.43
C LEU A 160 12.03 19.87 5.05
N ILE A 161 12.55 18.66 4.85
CA ILE A 161 12.35 17.90 3.60
C ILE A 161 10.85 17.56 3.45
N GLU A 162 10.22 16.98 4.48
CA GLU A 162 8.79 16.65 4.42
C GLU A 162 7.92 17.91 4.23
N ALA A 163 8.30 19.05 4.84
CA ALA A 163 7.59 20.31 4.65
C ALA A 163 7.69 20.83 3.21
N ALA A 164 8.87 20.70 2.58
CA ALA A 164 9.07 21.06 1.19
C ALA A 164 8.30 20.12 0.25
N LEU A 165 8.24 18.82 0.55
CA LEU A 165 7.42 17.88 -0.22
C LEU A 165 5.93 18.23 -0.15
N MET A 166 5.44 18.58 1.04
CA MET A 166 4.06 19.06 1.22
C MET A 166 3.79 20.36 0.45
N ALA A 167 4.68 21.35 0.53
CA ALA A 167 4.53 22.63 -0.17
C ALA A 167 4.55 22.50 -1.70
N ARG A 168 5.16 21.43 -2.21
CA ARG A 168 5.25 21.15 -3.65
C ARG A 168 4.24 20.13 -4.14
N ASP A 169 3.32 19.68 -3.28
CA ASP A 169 2.35 18.62 -3.56
C ASP A 169 3.01 17.36 -4.16
N ILE A 170 4.19 17.00 -3.62
CA ILE A 170 4.93 15.83 -4.07
C ILE A 170 4.47 14.62 -3.27
N ALA A 171 3.93 13.62 -3.98
CA ALA A 171 3.49 12.38 -3.36
C ALA A 171 4.65 11.68 -2.61
N PRO A 172 4.44 11.23 -1.36
CA PRO A 172 5.51 10.65 -0.52
C PRO A 172 6.06 9.34 -1.09
N GLY A 173 5.29 8.66 -1.94
CA GLY A 173 5.68 7.43 -2.62
C GLY A 173 6.38 7.64 -3.97
N LEU A 174 6.54 8.89 -4.44
CA LEU A 174 6.94 9.16 -5.83
C LEU A 174 8.34 8.62 -6.17
N ALA A 175 9.25 8.63 -5.21
CA ALA A 175 10.65 8.24 -5.40
C ALA A 175 10.95 6.78 -4.98
N ARG A 176 9.94 5.97 -4.66
CA ARG A 176 10.12 4.58 -4.21
C ARG A 176 9.38 3.58 -5.10
N SER A 177 9.79 2.32 -4.99
CA SER A 177 9.05 1.19 -5.54
C SER A 177 7.95 0.71 -4.56
N LEU A 178 6.83 0.22 -5.10
CA LEU A 178 5.74 -0.45 -4.40
C LEU A 178 5.68 -1.92 -4.84
N LEU A 179 5.04 -2.78 -4.04
CA LEU A 179 4.83 -4.19 -4.41
C LEU A 179 3.67 -4.41 -5.38
N LEU A 180 2.92 -3.36 -5.69
CA LEU A 180 1.80 -3.49 -6.61
C LEU A 180 2.31 -3.83 -8.01
N PRO A 181 1.70 -4.82 -8.70
CA PRO A 181 2.00 -5.04 -10.09
C PRO A 181 1.66 -3.78 -10.89
N ASP A 182 2.45 -3.49 -11.93
CA ASP A 182 2.16 -2.40 -12.87
C ASP A 182 0.86 -2.71 -13.60
N ASP A 183 -0.25 -2.19 -13.08
CA ASP A 183 -1.55 -2.29 -13.72
C ASP A 183 -1.61 -1.28 -14.87
N THR A 184 -0.95 -1.62 -15.97
CA THR A 184 -0.91 -0.85 -17.22
C THR A 184 -2.33 -0.60 -17.78
N SER A 185 -3.34 -1.35 -17.32
CA SER A 185 -4.75 -1.18 -17.71
C SER A 185 -5.44 0.05 -17.10
N ALA A 186 -5.05 0.51 -15.91
CA ALA A 186 -5.65 1.68 -15.27
C ALA A 186 -5.19 2.99 -15.95
N SER A 187 -3.94 3.01 -16.44
CA SER A 187 -3.31 4.19 -17.04
C SER A 187 -3.85 4.57 -18.43
N SER A 188 -4.49 3.64 -19.13
CA SER A 188 -5.04 3.86 -20.49
C SER A 188 -6.35 4.65 -20.46
N SER A 189 -7.19 4.45 -19.43
CA SER A 189 -8.48 5.14 -19.28
C SER A 189 -8.37 6.66 -19.00
N ARG A 190 -7.22 7.11 -18.46
CA ARG A 190 -6.97 8.53 -18.13
C ARG A 190 -6.47 9.36 -19.31
N ARG A 191 -5.92 8.71 -20.35
CA ARG A 191 -5.44 9.37 -21.58
C ARG A 191 -6.56 9.59 -22.60
N GLU A 192 -7.60 8.76 -22.61
CA GLU A 192 -8.73 8.90 -23.55
C GLU A 192 -9.75 9.97 -23.12
N SER A 193 -9.88 10.21 -21.82
CA SER A 193 -10.73 11.26 -21.26
C SER A 193 -10.14 12.67 -21.43
N SER A 194 -8.84 12.79 -21.68
CA SER A 194 -8.15 14.07 -21.94
C SER A 194 -7.99 14.40 -23.43
N SER A 195 -8.19 13.43 -24.34
CA SER A 195 -8.17 13.66 -25.79
C SER A 195 -9.56 14.00 -26.38
N SER A 196 -10.64 13.71 -25.66
CA SER A 196 -12.02 13.89 -26.15
C SER A 196 -12.56 15.34 -26.04
N SER A 197 -11.83 16.27 -25.41
CA SER A 197 -12.26 17.67 -25.24
C SER A 197 -11.67 18.66 -26.24
N ARG A 198 -10.94 18.20 -27.28
CA ARG A 198 -10.19 19.06 -28.20
C ARG A 198 -10.57 19.01 -29.69
N SER A 199 -11.71 18.44 -30.07
CA SER A 199 -12.21 18.49 -31.45
C SER A 199 -13.67 18.92 -31.53
N GLY A 200 -13.89 20.22 -31.76
CA GLY A 200 -15.23 20.79 -31.87
C GLY A 200 -15.21 22.26 -32.25
N GLY A 201 -14.42 22.63 -33.28
CA GLY A 201 -14.32 24.00 -33.74
C GLY A 201 -13.85 24.07 -35.18
N GLY A 202 -14.74 23.74 -36.12
CA GLY A 202 -14.41 23.72 -37.54
C GLY A 202 -15.63 23.84 -38.44
N GLY A 203 -15.92 25.07 -38.86
CA GLY A 203 -16.43 25.35 -40.20
C GLY A 203 -17.94 25.51 -40.38
N ARG A 204 -18.38 26.76 -40.64
CA ARG A 204 -19.41 27.05 -41.65
C ARG A 204 -19.09 28.36 -42.35
N GLY A 205 -18.72 28.26 -43.63
CA GLY A 205 -18.76 29.35 -44.59
C GLY A 205 -20.14 29.44 -45.27
N ARG A 206 -20.47 30.65 -45.74
CA ARG A 206 -21.43 31.10 -46.78
C ARG A 206 -21.57 32.62 -46.54
N GLY A 207 -21.40 33.56 -47.46
CA GLY A 207 -21.48 33.57 -48.92
C GLY A 207 -22.69 34.42 -49.35
N SER A 208 -22.44 35.56 -50.00
CA SER A 208 -23.35 36.49 -50.72
C SER A 208 -24.38 37.29 -49.87
N GLY A 209 -24.74 38.55 -50.14
CA GLY A 209 -24.43 39.54 -51.19
C GLY A 209 -25.41 40.74 -51.11
N SER A 210 -25.02 41.91 -51.64
CA SER A 210 -25.83 43.12 -52.00
C SER A 210 -26.64 43.83 -50.87
N SER A 211 -26.82 45.15 -50.78
CA SER A 211 -26.89 46.26 -51.77
C SER A 211 -26.87 47.62 -51.04
N SER A 212 -26.29 48.64 -51.71
CA SER A 212 -26.72 50.05 -51.92
C SER A 212 -27.49 50.80 -50.79
N SER A 213 -27.25 52.08 -50.47
CA SER A 213 -26.87 53.27 -51.24
C SER A 213 -26.25 54.32 -50.32
#